data_AF-A0A2A6PZU5-F1
#
_entry.id   AF-A0A2A6PZU5-F1
#
_cell.length_a   1.000
_cell.length_b   1.000
_cell.length_c   1.000
_cell.angle_alpha   90.00
_cell.angle_beta   90.00
_cell.angle_gamma   90.00
#
_symmetry.space_group_name_H-M   'P 1'
#
loop_
_entity.id
_entity.type
_entity.pdbx_description
1 polymer ?
#
loop_
_entity_poly.entity_id
_entity_poly.type
_entity_poly.pdbx_seq_one_letter_code
_entity_poly.pdbx_strand_id
1 'polypeptide(L)'
;MQEKFLPTALSEKYSITVKSAGEEGNKRYFIASAPDKDQAWGGNRPSFIVTSDDWNITIREDGKVTPASHQHSEALIEFAIDYLKNNKKQGLMKRIGRCMGYLQVAAEIEALASGADKDAVVREALLRDFDNPPFKKVPAYWFHPGLTYLKGRI
;
A
#
# COMPACT_ATOMS: atom_id res chain seq x y z
N MET A 1 -15.31 28.47 46.61
CA MET A 1 -15.98 27.89 45.43
C MET A 1 -15.38 28.55 44.19
N GLN A 2 -14.46 27.86 43.50
CA GLN A 2 -14.17 27.92 42.05
C GLN A 2 -12.84 27.19 41.81
N GLU A 3 -12.94 25.94 41.35
CA GLU A 3 -11.86 25.29 40.60
C GLU A 3 -11.64 26.08 39.30
N LYS A 4 -10.39 26.47 39.04
CA LYS A 4 -9.94 26.78 37.68
C LYS A 4 -8.63 26.04 37.44
N PHE A 5 -8.72 25.12 36.51
CA PHE A 5 -7.68 24.24 36.00
C PHE A 5 -6.39 25.02 35.65
N LEU A 6 -5.27 24.50 36.14
CA LEU A 6 -3.93 24.87 35.68
C LEU A 6 -3.71 24.29 34.26
N PRO A 7 -3.29 25.07 33.26
CA PRO A 7 -2.81 24.51 32.01
C PRO A 7 -1.40 23.93 32.24
N THR A 8 -1.32 22.62 32.47
CA THR A 8 -0.04 21.90 32.48
C THR A 8 0.52 21.89 31.05
N ALA A 9 1.73 22.43 30.92
CA ALA A 9 2.50 22.57 29.71
C ALA A 9 2.60 21.26 28.90
N LEU A 10 2.22 21.30 27.62
CA LEU A 10 2.63 20.30 26.63
C LEU A 10 3.91 20.81 25.96
N SER A 11 5.01 20.14 26.34
CA SER A 11 6.35 20.22 25.77
C SER A 11 6.35 20.19 24.24
N GLU A 12 7.15 21.08 23.66
CA GLU A 12 7.65 21.06 22.29
C GLU A 12 8.08 19.64 21.86
N LYS A 13 7.55 19.13 20.74
CA LYS A 13 8.24 18.30 19.75
C LYS A 13 7.30 18.03 18.57
N TYR A 14 7.88 17.96 17.38
CA TYR A 14 7.27 17.70 16.06
C TYR A 14 6.83 18.95 15.27
N SER A 15 7.82 19.73 14.84
CA SER A 15 7.77 20.48 13.57
C SER A 15 8.49 19.65 12.49
N ILE A 16 7.84 19.35 11.36
CA ILE A 16 8.52 18.80 10.17
C ILE A 16 8.65 19.91 9.13
N THR A 17 9.88 20.38 8.94
CA THR A 17 10.26 21.33 7.88
C THR A 17 10.58 20.54 6.62
N VAL A 18 9.83 20.77 5.54
CA VAL A 18 10.18 20.26 4.20
C VAL A 18 11.12 21.25 3.53
N LYS A 19 12.40 20.88 3.42
CA LYS A 19 13.35 21.54 2.53
C LYS A 19 13.49 20.69 1.27
N SER A 20 12.90 21.14 0.16
CA SER A 20 13.23 20.63 -1.17
C SER A 20 14.46 21.37 -1.68
N ALA A 21 15.62 20.73 -1.61
CA ALA A 21 16.75 21.04 -2.48
C ALA A 21 16.84 19.88 -3.47
N GLY A 22 16.73 20.18 -4.76
CA GLY A 22 16.80 19.19 -5.81
C GLY A 22 18.14 18.50 -5.83
N GLU A 23 18.12 17.20 -6.10
CA GLU A 23 19.10 16.55 -6.95
C GLU A 23 18.46 15.29 -7.56
N GLU A 24 18.86 15.07 -8.80
CA GLU A 24 18.36 14.18 -9.83
C GLU A 24 18.65 12.71 -9.48
N GLY A 25 17.70 11.81 -9.78
CA GLY A 25 17.94 10.35 -9.73
C GLY A 25 17.53 9.64 -8.43
N ASN A 26 16.26 9.71 -8.04
CA ASN A 26 15.75 8.96 -6.88
C ASN A 26 15.09 7.64 -7.34
N LYS A 27 15.90 6.58 -7.48
CA LYS A 27 15.37 5.21 -7.60
C LYS A 27 14.60 4.87 -6.33
N ARG A 28 13.28 4.66 -6.43
CA ARG A 28 12.45 4.28 -5.29
C ARG A 28 12.42 2.77 -5.21
N TYR A 29 13.39 2.19 -4.50
CA TYR A 29 13.38 0.76 -4.23
C TYR A 29 12.21 0.41 -3.30
N PHE A 30 11.13 -0.13 -3.84
CA PHE A 30 10.19 -0.93 -3.06
C PHE A 30 10.78 -2.33 -2.88
N ILE A 31 11.66 -2.46 -1.88
CA ILE A 31 12.13 -3.76 -1.45
C ILE A 31 11.01 -4.37 -0.58
N ALA A 32 10.12 -5.18 -1.17
CA ALA A 32 9.25 -6.06 -0.38
C ALA A 32 10.00 -7.32 0.10
N SER A 33 11.22 -7.12 0.60
CA SER A 33 12.05 -8.13 1.25
C SER A 33 13.25 -7.50 1.95
N ALA A 34 13.09 -7.02 3.18
CA ALA A 34 14.17 -7.04 4.16
C ALA A 34 13.60 -7.04 5.59
N PRO A 35 14.28 -7.74 6.53
CA PRO A 35 13.67 -8.36 7.68
C PRO A 35 13.47 -7.33 8.79
N ASP A 36 12.23 -7.11 9.23
CA ASP A 36 12.09 -6.68 10.61
C ASP A 36 12.60 -7.85 11.46
N LYS A 37 13.63 -7.57 12.28
CA LYS A 37 14.03 -8.40 13.42
C LYS A 37 12.92 -8.55 14.48
N ASP A 38 11.68 -8.24 14.14
CA ASP A 38 10.46 -8.65 14.81
C ASP A 38 9.88 -9.90 14.12
N GLN A 39 10.72 -10.94 14.00
CA GLN A 39 10.34 -12.28 13.55
C GLN A 39 9.41 -12.96 14.55
N ALA A 40 8.13 -12.57 14.57
CA ALA A 40 7.15 -13.38 15.29
C ALA A 40 5.82 -13.58 14.57
N TRP A 41 5.59 -12.93 13.42
CA TRP A 41 4.42 -13.21 12.60
C TRP A 41 4.81 -14.01 11.35
N GLY A 42 4.51 -15.31 11.41
CA GLY A 42 4.67 -16.28 10.32
C GLY A 42 3.36 -16.66 9.63
N GLY A 43 2.26 -15.93 9.89
CA GLY A 43 0.95 -16.22 9.29
C GLY A 43 0.88 -15.85 7.81
N ASN A 44 0.29 -16.74 7.00
CA ASN A 44 -0.13 -16.61 5.60
C ASN A 44 0.76 -15.78 4.68
N ARG A 45 2.08 -15.92 4.82
CA ARG A 45 3.00 -15.24 3.89
C ARG A 45 2.78 -15.79 2.48
N PRO A 46 2.68 -14.93 1.46
CA PRO A 46 2.64 -15.38 0.08
C PRO A 46 3.87 -16.25 -0.23
N SER A 47 3.66 -17.30 -1.03
CA SER A 47 4.72 -18.19 -1.52
C SER A 47 5.60 -17.54 -2.60
N PHE A 48 5.21 -16.36 -3.09
CA PHE A 48 5.92 -15.60 -4.10
C PHE A 48 6.51 -14.32 -3.51
N ILE A 49 7.49 -13.78 -4.23
CA ILE A 49 8.11 -12.50 -3.92
C ILE A 49 7.67 -11.50 -4.99
N VAL A 50 7.24 -10.31 -4.54
CA VAL A 50 7.02 -9.16 -5.42
C VAL A 50 8.19 -8.21 -5.25
N THR A 51 8.78 -7.79 -6.35
CA THR A 51 9.78 -6.71 -6.37
C THR A 51 9.30 -5.63 -7.30
N SER A 52 9.50 -4.35 -6.95
CA SER A 52 9.27 -3.25 -7.89
C SER A 52 10.59 -2.56 -8.22
N ASP A 53 10.80 -2.34 -9.52
CA ASP A 53 11.65 -1.26 -10.01
C ASP A 53 10.79 -0.03 -10.30
N ASP A 54 11.43 1.10 -10.65
CA ASP A 54 10.78 2.41 -10.74
C ASP A 54 9.46 2.41 -11.54
N TRP A 55 9.29 1.49 -12.49
CA TRP A 55 8.14 1.44 -13.39
C TRP A 55 7.40 0.10 -13.44
N ASN A 56 7.97 -1.00 -12.97
CA ASN A 56 7.35 -2.32 -13.09
C ASN A 56 7.39 -3.12 -11.79
N ILE A 57 6.34 -3.90 -11.56
CA ILE A 57 6.38 -5.01 -10.61
C ILE A 57 6.82 -6.29 -11.31
N THR A 58 7.65 -7.06 -10.63
CA THR A 58 8.09 -8.40 -11.03
C THR A 58 7.68 -9.37 -9.94
N ILE A 59 7.00 -10.45 -10.33
CA ILE A 59 6.64 -11.54 -9.43
C ILE A 59 7.62 -12.70 -9.64
N ARG A 60 8.04 -13.32 -8.54
CA ARG A 60 8.88 -14.51 -8.56
C ARG A 60 8.34 -15.62 -7.68
N GLU A 61 8.25 -16.81 -8.26
CA GLU A 61 7.92 -18.07 -7.58
C GLU A 61 9.09 -19.04 -7.74
N ASP A 62 9.54 -19.65 -6.65
CA ASP A 62 10.68 -20.57 -6.63
C ASP A 62 11.93 -19.99 -7.35
N GLY A 63 12.13 -18.68 -7.24
CA GLY A 63 13.23 -17.92 -7.86
C GLY A 63 13.02 -17.56 -9.34
N LYS A 64 11.98 -18.08 -9.99
CA LYS A 64 11.67 -17.83 -11.40
C LYS A 64 10.69 -16.67 -11.55
N VAL A 65 10.89 -15.84 -12.58
CA VAL A 65 9.93 -14.79 -12.91
C VAL A 65 8.65 -15.42 -13.44
N THR A 66 7.52 -15.03 -12.88
CA THR A 66 6.19 -15.51 -13.28
C THR A 66 5.30 -14.34 -13.71
N PRO A 67 4.39 -14.55 -14.69
CA PRO A 67 3.41 -13.53 -15.04
C PRO A 67 2.50 -13.18 -13.86
N ALA A 68 2.09 -11.91 -13.78
CA ALA A 68 1.04 -11.49 -12.85
C ALA A 68 -0.25 -12.28 -13.11
N SER A 69 -0.95 -12.63 -12.03
CA SER A 69 -2.19 -13.41 -12.10
C SER A 69 -3.14 -12.96 -11.00
N HIS A 70 -4.42 -13.21 -11.21
CA HIS A 70 -5.47 -12.95 -10.22
C HIS A 70 -5.16 -13.62 -8.87
N GLN A 71 -4.62 -14.85 -8.87
CA GLN A 71 -4.26 -15.58 -7.65
C GLN A 71 -3.17 -14.87 -6.84
N HIS A 72 -2.21 -14.20 -7.49
CA HIS A 72 -1.21 -13.41 -6.78
C HIS A 72 -1.86 -12.18 -6.09
N SER A 73 -2.85 -11.56 -6.72
CA SER A 73 -3.60 -10.44 -6.13
C SER A 73 -4.40 -10.91 -4.90
N GLU A 74 -5.17 -12.00 -5.03
CA GLU A 74 -5.94 -12.59 -3.93
C GLU A 74 -5.06 -12.97 -2.73
N ALA A 75 -3.94 -13.65 -2.98
CA ALA A 75 -3.00 -14.05 -1.92
C ALA A 75 -2.42 -12.85 -1.15
N LEU A 76 -2.17 -11.72 -1.83
CA LEU A 76 -1.75 -10.48 -1.14
C LEU A 76 -2.89 -9.85 -0.33
N ILE A 77 -4.13 -9.91 -0.81
CA ILE A 77 -5.30 -9.42 -0.08
C ILE A 77 -5.50 -10.25 1.19
N GLU A 78 -5.45 -11.58 1.08
CA GLU A 78 -5.55 -12.49 2.24
C GLU A 78 -4.45 -12.22 3.26
N PHE A 79 -3.21 -12.06 2.80
CA PHE A 79 -2.09 -11.70 3.66
C PHE A 79 -2.29 -10.33 4.33
N ALA A 80 -2.76 -9.31 3.59
CA ALA A 80 -3.03 -8.00 4.15
C ALA A 80 -4.11 -8.05 5.24
N ILE A 81 -5.17 -8.84 5.04
CA ILE A 81 -6.23 -9.05 6.03
C ILE A 81 -5.69 -9.76 7.27
N ASP A 82 -4.93 -10.85 7.11
CA ASP A 82 -4.30 -11.57 8.22
C ASP A 82 -3.36 -10.66 9.01
N TYR A 83 -2.48 -9.93 8.30
CA TYR A 83 -1.54 -8.98 8.89
C TYR A 83 -2.27 -7.89 9.70
N LEU A 84 -3.34 -7.32 9.14
CA LEU A 84 -4.14 -6.30 9.81
C LEU A 84 -4.78 -6.84 11.09
N LYS A 85 -5.39 -8.03 11.02
CA LYS A 85 -6.14 -8.62 12.14
C LYS A 85 -5.23 -9.13 13.25
N ASN A 86 -4.13 -9.78 12.88
CA ASN A 86 -3.46 -10.70 13.78
C ASN A 86 -2.05 -10.25 14.20
N ASN A 87 -1.39 -9.33 13.48
CA ASN A 87 -0.07 -8.82 13.86
C ASN A 87 -0.11 -7.73 14.95
N LYS A 88 -0.77 -8.02 16.08
CA LYS A 88 -1.04 -7.07 17.16
C LYS A 88 0.21 -6.54 17.88
N LYS A 89 1.37 -7.18 17.68
CA LYS A 89 2.67 -6.70 18.19
C LYS A 89 3.05 -5.36 17.54
N GLN A 90 2.58 -5.10 16.32
CA GLN A 90 2.75 -3.83 15.64
C GLN A 90 1.59 -2.87 15.98
N GLY A 91 1.93 -1.60 16.18
CA GLY A 91 0.94 -0.54 16.42
C GLY A 91 -0.09 -0.45 15.29
N LEU A 92 -1.34 -0.09 15.63
CA LEU A 92 -2.47 -0.10 14.68
C LEU A 92 -2.18 0.71 13.42
N MET A 93 -1.64 1.93 13.56
CA MET A 93 -1.33 2.79 12.41
C MET A 93 -0.26 2.19 11.50
N LYS A 94 0.75 1.50 12.06
CA LYS A 94 1.76 0.78 11.26
C LYS A 94 1.13 -0.36 10.48
N ARG A 95 0.20 -1.11 11.10
CA ARG A 95 -0.54 -2.17 10.41
C ARG A 95 -1.39 -1.62 9.27
N ILE A 96 -2.18 -0.57 9.52
CA ILE A 96 -3.00 0.08 8.50
C ILE A 96 -2.13 0.53 7.32
N GLY A 97 -1.02 1.25 7.59
CA GLY A 97 -0.13 1.75 6.53
C GLY A 97 0.48 0.62 5.69
N ARG A 98 0.93 -0.47 6.32
CA ARG A 98 1.47 -1.64 5.59
C ARG A 98 0.40 -2.34 4.74
N CYS A 99 -0.79 -2.54 5.29
CA CYS A 99 -1.90 -3.15 4.57
C CYS A 99 -2.35 -2.30 3.37
N MET A 100 -2.37 -0.97 3.48
CA MET A 100 -2.61 -0.10 2.34
C MET A 100 -1.59 -0.32 1.23
N GLY A 101 -0.30 -0.46 1.56
CA GLY A 101 0.75 -0.78 0.59
C GLY A 101 0.56 -2.16 -0.06
N TYR A 102 0.23 -3.19 0.71
CA TYR A 102 -0.07 -4.52 0.14
C TYR A 102 -1.27 -4.49 -0.82
N LEU A 103 -2.33 -3.75 -0.47
CA LEU A 103 -3.51 -3.61 -1.32
C LEU A 103 -3.23 -2.80 -2.59
N GLN A 104 -2.33 -1.80 -2.54
CA GLN A 104 -1.86 -1.11 -3.75
C GLN A 104 -1.13 -2.06 -4.70
N VAL A 105 -0.24 -2.90 -4.17
CA VAL A 105 0.48 -3.90 -4.97
C VAL A 105 -0.48 -4.95 -5.53
N ALA A 106 -1.43 -5.43 -4.74
CA ALA A 106 -2.46 -6.37 -5.22
C ALA A 106 -3.26 -5.78 -6.38
N ALA A 107 -3.68 -4.51 -6.28
CA ALA A 107 -4.41 -3.84 -7.34
C ALA A 107 -3.58 -3.66 -8.63
N GLU A 108 -2.27 -3.41 -8.51
CA GLU A 108 -1.37 -3.34 -9.66
C GLU A 108 -1.21 -4.71 -10.34
N ILE A 109 -1.05 -5.77 -9.56
CA ILE A 109 -1.01 -7.16 -10.06
C ILE A 109 -2.30 -7.50 -10.80
N GLU A 110 -3.46 -7.16 -10.23
CA GLU A 110 -4.76 -7.40 -10.86
C GLU A 110 -4.89 -6.66 -12.19
N ALA A 111 -4.42 -5.41 -12.25
CA ALA A 111 -4.44 -4.63 -13.47
C ALA A 111 -3.56 -5.26 -14.56
N LEU A 112 -2.35 -5.72 -14.22
CA LEU A 112 -1.49 -6.44 -15.15
C LEU A 112 -2.10 -7.78 -15.59
N ALA A 113 -2.68 -8.54 -14.66
CA ALA A 113 -3.32 -9.82 -14.95
C ALA A 113 -4.53 -9.67 -15.89
N SER A 114 -5.24 -8.54 -15.77
CA SER A 114 -6.38 -8.19 -16.62
C SER A 114 -5.97 -7.69 -18.01
N GLY A 115 -4.70 -7.36 -18.22
CA GLY A 115 -4.22 -6.74 -19.47
C GLY A 115 -4.52 -5.25 -19.59
N ALA A 116 -4.78 -4.56 -18.47
CA ALA A 116 -5.05 -3.12 -18.44
C ALA A 116 -3.85 -2.28 -18.90
N ASP A 117 -2.64 -2.83 -18.88
CA ASP A 117 -1.42 -2.24 -19.43
C ASP A 117 -1.42 -2.17 -20.96
N LYS A 118 -2.21 -3.03 -21.61
CA LYS A 118 -2.23 -3.20 -23.08
C LYS A 118 -3.51 -2.70 -23.73
N ASP A 119 -4.60 -2.63 -22.97
CA ASP A 119 -5.91 -2.26 -23.48
C ASP A 119 -6.52 -1.11 -22.67
N ALA A 120 -6.69 0.04 -23.34
CA ALA A 120 -7.25 1.25 -22.73
C ALA A 120 -8.72 1.10 -22.30
N VAL A 121 -9.51 0.26 -22.99
CA VAL A 121 -10.91 0.00 -22.63
C VAL A 121 -10.94 -0.85 -21.35
N VAL A 122 -10.11 -1.89 -21.27
CA VAL A 122 -9.96 -2.70 -20.05
C VAL A 122 -9.46 -1.84 -18.89
N ARG A 123 -8.48 -0.97 -19.14
CA ARG A 123 -7.94 -0.02 -18.16
C ARG A 123 -9.02 0.89 -17.58
N GLU A 124 -9.80 1.55 -18.44
CA GLU A 124 -10.86 2.46 -18.01
C GLU A 124 -11.96 1.73 -17.24
N ALA A 125 -12.34 0.52 -17.68
CA ALA A 125 -13.28 -0.32 -16.94
C ALA A 125 -12.76 -0.65 -15.53
N LEU A 126 -11.50 -1.11 -15.42
CA LEU A 126 -10.88 -1.46 -14.15
C LEU A 126 -10.71 -0.25 -13.22
N LEU A 127 -10.28 0.89 -13.74
CA LEU A 127 -10.14 2.12 -12.95
C LEU A 127 -11.49 2.59 -12.41
N ARG A 128 -12.57 2.44 -13.19
CA ARG A 128 -13.93 2.75 -12.75
C ARG A 128 -14.41 1.82 -11.64
N ASP A 129 -14.15 0.52 -11.76
CA ASP A 129 -14.50 -0.45 -10.72
C ASP A 129 -13.69 -0.24 -9.44
N PHE A 130 -12.43 0.14 -9.58
CA PHE A 130 -11.54 0.47 -8.46
C PHE A 130 -11.97 1.77 -7.75
N ASP A 131 -12.51 2.75 -8.48
CA ASP A 131 -13.02 4.01 -7.92
C ASP A 131 -14.41 3.86 -7.27
N ASN A 132 -14.53 2.93 -6.31
CA ASN A 132 -15.78 2.61 -5.64
C ASN A 132 -15.65 2.77 -4.11
N PRO A 133 -15.65 4.02 -3.60
CA PRO A 133 -15.50 4.27 -2.17
C PRO A 133 -16.72 3.77 -1.38
N PRO A 134 -16.55 3.36 -0.10
CA PRO A 134 -17.62 2.77 0.71
C PRO A 134 -18.66 3.79 1.22
N PHE A 135 -18.78 4.96 0.59
CA PHE A 135 -19.68 6.03 1.00
C PHE A 135 -20.82 6.22 -0.01
N LYS A 136 -22.05 6.37 0.51
CA LYS A 136 -23.22 6.73 -0.33
C LYS A 136 -23.09 8.11 -0.98
N LYS A 137 -22.42 9.03 -0.29
CA LYS A 137 -22.06 10.37 -0.78
C LYS A 137 -20.60 10.58 -0.44
N VAL A 138 -19.77 10.70 -1.46
CA VAL A 138 -18.33 10.89 -1.29
C VAL A 138 -18.07 12.26 -0.63
N PRO A 139 -17.32 12.31 0.49
CA PRO A 139 -16.95 13.58 1.11
C PRO A 139 -16.20 14.50 0.13
N ALA A 140 -16.41 15.82 0.24
CA ALA A 140 -15.83 16.81 -0.68
C ALA A 140 -14.28 16.78 -0.78
N TYR A 141 -13.61 16.24 0.24
CA TYR A 141 -12.15 16.12 0.31
C TYR A 141 -11.69 14.66 0.44
N TRP A 142 -12.50 13.72 -0.04
CA TRP A 142 -12.08 12.33 -0.09
C TRP A 142 -10.91 12.20 -1.07
N PHE A 143 -9.76 11.78 -0.56
CA PHE A 143 -8.65 11.40 -1.41
C PHE A 143 -8.93 10.02 -1.96
N HIS A 144 -8.66 9.84 -3.25
CA HIS A 144 -8.72 8.54 -3.94
C HIS A 144 -7.30 8.00 -4.15
N PRO A 145 -6.50 7.77 -3.08
CA PRO A 145 -5.07 7.54 -3.22
C PRO A 145 -4.77 6.27 -4.03
N GLY A 146 -5.59 5.23 -3.92
CA GLY A 146 -5.42 4.02 -4.73
C GLY A 146 -5.68 4.27 -6.22
N LEU A 147 -6.67 5.09 -6.57
CA LEU A 147 -6.99 5.41 -7.96
C LEU A 147 -5.89 6.29 -8.57
N THR A 148 -5.48 7.34 -7.85
CA THR A 148 -4.37 8.21 -8.27
C THR A 148 -3.09 7.40 -8.44
N TYR A 149 -2.83 6.45 -7.54
CA TYR A 149 -1.71 5.52 -7.65
C TYR A 149 -1.79 4.69 -8.93
N LEU A 150 -2.88 3.95 -9.15
CA LEU A 150 -3.02 3.06 -10.31
C LEU A 150 -2.94 3.82 -11.63
N LYS A 151 -3.56 5.00 -11.73
CA LYS A 151 -3.49 5.84 -12.93
C LYS A 151 -2.06 6.18 -13.36
N GLY A 152 -1.13 6.33 -12.42
CA GLY A 152 0.27 6.62 -12.70
C GLY A 152 1.15 5.38 -12.86
N ARG A 153 0.62 4.18 -12.61
CA ARG A 153 1.37 2.91 -12.65
C ARG A 153 1.04 2.04 -13.86
N ILE A 154 -0.23 2.02 -14.27
CA ILE A 154 -0.69 1.23 -15.42
C ILE A 154 -0.66 2.05 -16.70
#